data_AF-A0A4V3K844-F1
#
_entry.id   AF-A0A4V3K844-F1
#
_cell.length_a   1.000
_cell.length_b   1.000
_cell.length_c   1.000
_cell.angle_alpha   90.00
_cell.angle_beta   90.00
_cell.angle_gamma   90.00
#
_symmetry.space_group_name_H-M   'P 1'
#
loop_
_entity.id
_entity.type
_entity.pdbx_description
1 polymer ?
#
loop_
_entity_poly.entity_id
_entity_poly.type
_entity_poly.pdbx_seq_one_letter_code
_entity_poly.pdbx_strand_id
1 'polypeptide(L)'
;VSKRKDSVYRSGNSTAWLKIKSYAVDEYDLLGVEREPGKPAFALMAERSTGRYVGAAFITLNREMRERLWQRVQEHSGPGPKGMKRPATQWVKPGLVGRVKHMRGEEDLRHASLQDFREE
;
A
#
# COMPACT_ATOMS: atom_id res chain seq x y z
N VAL A 1 -8.11 -22.44 -3.28
CA VAL A 1 -8.22 -22.89 -1.86
C VAL A 1 -8.01 -24.39 -1.85
N SER A 2 -7.12 -24.91 -1.01
CA SER A 2 -6.89 -26.35 -0.86
C SER A 2 -7.59 -26.87 0.40
N LYS A 3 -8.23 -28.03 0.32
CA LYS A 3 -8.94 -28.68 1.43
C LYS A 3 -8.38 -30.08 1.60
N ARG A 4 -8.16 -30.53 2.84
CA ARG A 4 -7.73 -31.91 3.11
C ARG A 4 -8.85 -32.88 2.70
N LYS A 5 -8.50 -33.88 1.88
CA LYS A 5 -9.46 -34.84 1.31
C LYS A 5 -10.30 -35.53 2.39
N ASP A 6 -9.66 -35.97 3.47
CA ASP A 6 -10.30 -36.78 4.51
C ASP A 6 -10.83 -35.94 5.69
N SER A 7 -10.87 -34.61 5.56
CA SER A 7 -11.41 -33.75 6.63
C SER A 7 -12.93 -33.60 6.55
N VAL A 8 -13.59 -33.81 7.69
CA VAL A 8 -15.02 -33.48 7.86
C VAL A 8 -15.18 -31.97 8.07
N TYR A 9 -16.29 -31.42 7.59
CA TYR A 9 -16.63 -30.02 7.84
C TYR A 9 -16.76 -29.74 9.34
N ARG A 10 -16.12 -28.66 9.80
CA ARG A 10 -16.18 -28.19 11.19
C ARG A 10 -16.43 -26.69 11.17
N SER A 11 -17.46 -26.24 11.87
CA SER A 11 -17.68 -24.81 12.11
C SER A 11 -16.63 -24.25 13.09
N GLY A 12 -16.26 -22.99 12.92
CA GLY A 12 -15.23 -22.34 13.73
C GLY A 12 -13.80 -22.61 13.26
N ASN A 13 -12.85 -22.63 14.19
CA ASN A 13 -11.43 -22.72 13.85
C ASN A 13 -11.06 -24.08 13.25
N SER A 14 -10.50 -24.05 12.04
CA SER A 14 -10.01 -25.24 11.34
C SER A 14 -8.78 -24.91 10.50
N THR A 15 -7.82 -25.83 10.48
CA THR A 15 -6.63 -25.81 9.61
C THR A 15 -6.77 -26.73 8.40
N ALA A 16 -7.94 -27.37 8.23
CA ALA A 16 -8.19 -28.30 7.14
C ALA A 16 -8.31 -27.61 5.77
N TRP A 17 -8.63 -26.31 5.76
CA TRP A 17 -8.81 -25.51 4.55
C TRP A 17 -7.75 -24.41 4.52
N LEU A 18 -6.91 -24.42 3.49
CA LEU A 18 -5.83 -23.46 3.30
C LEU A 18 -6.11 -22.58 2.07
N LYS A 19 -6.12 -21.27 2.30
CA LYS A 19 -6.12 -20.27 1.24
C LYS A 19 -4.68 -19.81 1.01
N ILE A 20 -4.21 -20.00 -0.23
CA ILE A 20 -2.99 -19.39 -0.72
C ILE A 20 -3.45 -18.33 -1.71
N LYS A 21 -2.99 -17.09 -1.52
CA LYS A 21 -3.33 -15.95 -2.37
C LYS A 21 -2.13 -15.60 -3.23
N SER A 22 -2.38 -15.25 -4.48
CA SER A 22 -1.35 -14.75 -5.40
C SER A 22 -1.17 -13.26 -5.16
N TYR A 23 0.03 -12.89 -4.71
CA TYR A 23 0.44 -11.50 -4.54
C TYR A 23 1.48 -11.14 -5.60
N ALA A 24 1.48 -9.88 -6.03
CA ALA A 24 2.55 -9.27 -6.81
C ALA A 24 3.26 -8.21 -5.96
N VAL A 25 4.50 -7.90 -6.32
CA VAL A 25 5.28 -6.85 -5.68
C VAL A 25 5.90 -6.01 -6.77
N ASP A 26 5.40 -4.79 -6.90
CA ASP A 26 5.77 -3.88 -7.97
C ASP A 26 6.15 -2.51 -7.38
N GLU A 27 6.81 -1.68 -8.19
CA GLU A 27 7.26 -0.34 -7.82
C GLU A 27 6.28 0.72 -8.34
N TYR A 28 5.94 1.68 -7.49
CA TYR A 28 5.00 2.75 -7.77
C TYR A 28 5.52 4.06 -7.22
N ASP A 29 5.13 5.18 -7.82
CA ASP A 29 5.50 6.49 -7.32
C ASP A 29 4.59 6.87 -6.14
N LEU A 30 5.20 7.42 -5.09
CA LEU A 30 4.46 7.95 -3.94
C LEU A 30 3.94 9.34 -4.29
N LEU A 31 2.62 9.53 -4.24
CA LEU A 31 1.97 10.83 -4.43
C LEU A 31 1.76 11.57 -3.11
N GLY A 32 1.53 10.83 -2.03
CA GLY A 32 1.29 11.41 -0.72
C GLY A 32 1.01 10.37 0.34
N VAL A 33 0.95 10.82 1.59
CA VAL A 33 0.63 9.99 2.75
C VAL A 33 -0.60 10.54 3.45
N GLU A 34 -1.63 9.72 3.55
CA GLU A 34 -2.86 10.03 4.28
C GLU A 34 -2.76 9.55 5.73
N ARG A 35 -2.97 10.48 6.67
CA ARG A 35 -2.95 10.21 8.11
C ARG A 35 -4.09 10.92 8.80
N GLU A 36 -4.93 10.13 9.44
CA GLU A 36 -5.96 10.62 10.34
C GLU A 36 -5.71 10.09 11.76
N PRO A 37 -5.84 10.92 12.81
CA PRO A 37 -5.78 10.46 14.18
C PRO A 37 -6.77 9.30 14.42
N GLY A 38 -6.29 8.20 15.00
CA GLY A 38 -7.11 7.01 15.27
C GLY A 38 -7.33 6.08 14.06
N LYS A 39 -6.85 6.43 12.86
CA LYS A 39 -6.88 5.56 11.69
C LYS A 39 -5.47 5.14 11.25
N PRO A 40 -5.35 4.01 10.54
CA PRO A 40 -4.07 3.63 9.95
C PRO A 40 -3.62 4.61 8.87
N ALA A 41 -2.31 4.71 8.69
CA ALA A 41 -1.70 5.55 7.67
C ALA A 41 -1.65 4.83 6.32
N PHE A 42 -1.94 5.56 5.25
CA PHE A 42 -1.94 5.06 3.88
C PHE A 42 -0.98 5.85 2.99
N ALA A 43 -0.29 5.15 2.10
CA ALA A 43 0.50 5.73 1.03
C ALA A 43 -0.34 5.75 -0.26
N LEU A 44 -0.51 6.93 -0.86
CA LEU A 44 -1.19 7.08 -2.14
C LEU A 44 -0.17 6.83 -3.26
N MET A 45 -0.46 5.84 -4.10
CA MET A 45 0.49 5.36 -5.10
C MET A 45 0.02 5.72 -6.52
N ALA A 46 0.98 6.01 -7.37
CA ALA A 46 0.78 6.22 -8.80
C ALA A 46 1.60 5.24 -9.64
N GLU A 47 1.07 4.91 -10.80
CA GLU A 47 1.81 4.20 -11.83
C GLU A 47 2.95 5.07 -12.37
N ARG A 48 4.16 4.51 -12.46
CA ARG A 48 5.39 5.25 -12.81
C ARG A 48 5.40 5.81 -14.24
N SER A 49 4.75 5.13 -15.18
CA SER A 49 4.73 5.53 -16.59
C SER A 49 3.73 6.65 -16.89
N THR A 50 2.58 6.63 -16.23
CA THR A 50 1.46 7.53 -16.52
C THR A 50 1.26 8.61 -15.45
N GLY A 51 1.81 8.41 -14.25
CA GLY A 51 1.50 9.24 -13.08
C GLY A 51 0.06 9.08 -12.59
N ARG A 52 -0.70 8.10 -13.11
CA ARG A 52 -2.09 7.86 -12.74
C ARG A 52 -2.14 7.25 -11.35
N TYR A 53 -3.02 7.77 -10.49
CA TYR A 53 -3.30 7.17 -9.19
C TYR A 53 -3.86 5.76 -9.36
N VAL A 54 -3.22 4.78 -8.72
CA VAL A 54 -3.60 3.35 -8.80
C VAL A 54 -4.13 2.79 -7.47
N GLY A 55 -4.09 3.57 -6.40
CA GLY A 55 -4.70 3.19 -5.13
C GLY A 55 -3.88 3.53 -3.89
N ALA A 56 -4.43 3.17 -2.74
CA ALA A 56 -3.84 3.41 -1.44
C ALA A 56 -3.23 2.11 -0.88
N ALA A 57 -1.96 2.16 -0.49
CA ALA A 57 -1.25 1.07 0.16
C ALA A 57 -1.18 1.32 1.67
N PHE A 58 -1.48 0.28 2.46
CA PHE A 58 -1.35 0.35 3.91
C PHE A 58 0.13 0.39 4.31
N ILE A 59 0.51 1.28 5.24
CA ILE A 59 1.90 1.40 5.68
C ILE A 59 2.18 0.34 6.77
N THR A 60 2.61 -0.85 6.34
CA THR A 60 3.02 -1.96 7.22
C THR A 60 4.46 -1.86 7.74
N LEU A 61 5.14 -0.75 7.45
CA LEU A 61 6.54 -0.51 7.84
C LEU A 61 6.75 -0.57 9.35
N ASN A 62 7.94 -1.00 9.76
CA ASN A 62 8.38 -0.91 11.15
C ASN A 62 8.48 0.56 11.59
N ARG A 63 8.67 0.80 12.90
CA ARG A 63 8.69 2.14 13.47
C ARG A 63 9.76 3.04 12.83
N GLU A 64 10.98 2.54 12.71
CA GLU A 64 12.13 3.29 12.18
C GLU A 64 11.91 3.71 10.71
N MET A 65 11.49 2.76 9.87
CA MET A 65 11.19 3.04 8.46
C MET A 65 10.01 3.99 8.31
N ARG A 66 9.00 3.91 9.19
CA ARG A 66 7.88 4.84 9.20
C ARG A 66 8.31 6.27 9.57
N GLU A 67 9.19 6.41 10.56
CA GLU A 67 9.76 7.71 10.95
C GLU A 67 10.63 8.29 9.81
N ARG A 68 11.44 7.45 9.14
CA ARG A 68 12.19 7.85 7.94
C ARG A 68 11.28 8.28 6.80
N LEU A 69 10.25 7.50 6.50
CA LEU A 69 9.25 7.85 5.47
C LEU A 69 8.64 9.21 5.78
N TRP A 70 8.31 9.44 7.05
CA TRP A 70 7.72 10.69 7.50
C TRP A 70 8.64 11.89 7.31
N GLN A 71 9.91 11.76 7.70
CA GLN A 71 10.90 12.80 7.48
C GLN A 71 11.04 13.11 5.98
N ARG A 72 11.10 12.09 5.12
CA ARG A 72 11.20 12.28 3.67
C ARG A 72 9.96 12.93 3.06
N VAL A 73 8.78 12.53 3.52
CA VAL A 73 7.49 13.12 3.09
C VAL A 73 7.41 14.60 3.46
N GLN A 74 7.96 14.99 4.61
CA GLN A 74 8.05 16.39 5.01
C GLN A 74 9.07 17.17 4.17
N GLU A 75 10.26 16.62 3.95
CA GLU A 75 11.31 17.21 3.11
C GLU A 75 10.85 17.41 1.65
N HIS A 76 10.11 16.43 1.12
CA HIS A 76 9.58 16.44 -0.25
C HIS A 76 8.15 16.98 -0.33
N SER A 77 7.71 17.79 0.62
CA SER A 77 6.35 18.35 0.60
C SER A 77 6.08 19.13 -0.70
N GLY A 78 4.97 18.85 -1.37
CA GLY A 78 4.61 19.40 -2.67
C GLY A 78 3.13 19.74 -2.82
N PRO A 79 2.72 20.43 -3.90
CA PRO A 79 1.31 20.66 -4.17
C PRO A 79 0.62 19.34 -4.54
N GLY A 80 -0.62 19.16 -4.07
CA GLY A 80 -1.42 18.00 -4.44
C GLY A 80 -1.81 18.00 -5.93
N PRO A 81 -2.05 16.81 -6.52
CA PRO A 81 -2.47 16.68 -7.91
C PRO A 81 -3.82 17.38 -8.15
N LYS A 82 -3.98 17.97 -9.34
CA LYS A 82 -5.18 18.73 -9.72
C LYS A 82 -6.44 17.86 -9.59
N GLY A 83 -7.43 18.34 -8.83
CA GLY A 83 -8.74 17.69 -8.69
C GLY A 83 -8.89 16.74 -7.50
N MET A 84 -7.81 16.47 -6.73
CA MET A 84 -7.88 15.54 -5.59
C MET A 84 -8.03 16.30 -4.26
N LYS A 85 -9.25 16.30 -3.69
CA LYS A 85 -9.52 16.88 -2.36
C LYS A 85 -9.43 15.81 -1.28
N ARG A 86 -8.24 15.67 -0.67
CA ARG A 86 -8.01 14.82 0.51
C ARG A 86 -7.40 15.65 1.63
N PRO A 87 -8.19 16.11 2.62
CA PRO A 87 -7.71 17.05 3.64
C PRO A 87 -6.70 16.44 4.61
N ALA A 88 -6.72 15.12 4.78
CA ALA A 88 -5.79 14.39 5.67
C ALA A 88 -4.53 13.87 4.94
N THR A 89 -4.32 14.26 3.68
CA THR A 89 -3.17 13.82 2.88
C THR A 89 -2.07 14.88 2.89
N GLN A 90 -0.86 14.45 3.27
CA GLN A 90 0.35 15.20 3.00
C GLN A 90 0.91 14.77 1.64
N TRP A 91 0.89 15.70 0.69
CA TRP A 91 1.35 15.48 -0.67
C TRP A 91 2.87 15.56 -0.75
N VAL A 92 3.45 14.69 -1.57
CA VAL A 92 4.89 14.70 -1.87
C VAL A 92 5.13 15.08 -3.32
N LYS A 93 6.28 15.70 -3.58
CA LYS A 93 6.80 15.87 -4.92
C LYS A 93 7.15 14.50 -5.52
N PRO A 94 7.03 14.34 -6.84
CA PRO A 94 7.53 13.14 -7.52
C PRO A 94 9.02 12.90 -7.21
N GLY A 95 9.43 11.63 -7.10
CA GLY A 95 10.82 11.22 -6.81
C GLY A 95 10.97 10.18 -5.69
N LEU A 96 9.89 9.93 -4.93
CA LEU A 96 9.83 8.83 -3.95
C LEU A 96 9.15 7.62 -4.58
N VAL A 97 9.86 6.49 -4.63
CA VAL A 97 9.35 5.22 -5.19
C VAL A 97 9.07 4.26 -4.04
N GLY A 98 7.84 3.75 -3.99
CA GLY A 98 7.40 2.75 -3.02
C GLY A 98 7.34 1.35 -3.64
N ARG A 99 7.88 0.36 -2.92
CA ARG A 99 7.72 -1.07 -3.23
C ARG A 99 6.46 -1.58 -2.56
N VAL A 100 5.46 -1.97 -3.36
CA VAL A 100 4.12 -2.28 -2.86
C VAL A 100 3.77 -3.73 -3.16
N LYS A 101 3.34 -4.46 -2.12
CA LYS A 101 2.77 -5.79 -2.25
C LYS A 101 1.25 -5.69 -2.36
N HIS A 102 0.66 -6.21 -3.42
CA HIS A 102 -0.79 -6.16 -3.68
C HIS A 102 -1.31 -7.47 -4.28
N MET A 103 -2.65 -7.61 -4.35
CA MET A 103 -3.28 -8.75 -5.01
C MET A 103 -2.98 -8.73 -6.51
N ARG A 104 -2.54 -9.86 -7.07
CA ARG A 104 -2.17 -9.95 -8.49
C ARG A 104 -3.41 -10.02 -9.39
N GLY A 105 -3.38 -9.32 -10.53
CA GLY A 105 -4.37 -9.43 -11.60
C GLY A 105 -5.51 -8.41 -11.57
N GLU A 106 -5.40 -7.39 -10.71
CA GLU A 106 -6.34 -6.26 -10.63
C GLU A 106 -5.66 -5.02 -11.25
N GLU A 107 -6.43 -4.13 -11.88
CA GLU A 107 -5.90 -2.87 -12.46
C GLU A 107 -5.49 -1.86 -11.39
N ASP A 108 -6.20 -1.87 -10.25
CA ASP A 108 -5.95 -1.01 -9.11
C ASP A 108 -5.36 -1.81 -7.94
N LEU A 109 -4.66 -1.11 -7.05
CA LEU A 109 -4.02 -1.65 -5.87
C LEU A 109 -5.05 -2.14 -4.84
N ARG A 110 -5.34 -3.45 -4.87
CA ARG A 110 -6.23 -4.11 -3.91
C ARG A 110 -5.45 -4.86 -2.84
N HIS A 111 -5.83 -4.67 -1.57
CA HIS A 111 -5.14 -5.21 -0.40
C HIS A 111 -3.63 -4.89 -0.40
N ALA A 112 -3.30 -3.67 -0.80
CA ALA A 112 -1.94 -3.23 -0.97
C ALA A 112 -1.26 -2.86 0.35
N SER A 113 0.03 -3.13 0.44
CA SER A 113 0.87 -2.80 1.59
C SER A 113 2.23 -2.28 1.12
N LEU A 114 2.65 -1.12 1.66
CA LEU A 114 3.96 -0.55 1.41
C LEU A 114 5.00 -1.34 2.20
N GLN A 115 5.90 -2.01 1.47
CA GLN A 115 6.95 -2.86 2.04
C GLN A 115 8.24 -2.09 2.25
N ASP A 116 8.57 -1.19 1.32
CA ASP A 116 9.79 -0.39 1.34
C ASP A 116 9.63 0.86 0.49
N PHE A 117 10.55 1.82 0.60
CA PHE A 117 10.62 2.98 -0.27
C PHE A 117 12.06 3.42 -0.52
N ARG A 118 12.31 4.01 -1.67
CA ARG A 118 13.60 4.55 -2.09
C ARG A 118 13.42 5.89 -2.80
N GLU A 119 14.51 6.65 -2.86
CA GLU A 119 14.60 7.85 -3.66
C GLU A 119 15.23 7.49 -5.02
N GLU A 120 14.77 8.17 -6.07
CA GLU A 120 15.35 8.08 -7.41
C GLU A 120 16.46 9.11 -7.63
#